data_AF-X1TZZ3-F1
#
_entry.id   AF-X1TZZ3-F1
#
_cell.length_a   1.000
_cell.length_b   1.000
_cell.length_c   1.000
_cell.angle_alpha   90.00
_cell.angle_beta   90.00
_cell.angle_gamma   90.00
#
_symmetry.space_group_name_H-M   'P 1'
#
loop_
_entity.id
_entity.type
_entity.pdbx_description
1 polymer ?
#
loop_
_entity_poly.entity_id
_entity_poly.type
_entity_poly.pdbx_seq_one_letter_code
_entity_poly.pdbx_strand_id
1 'polypeptide(L)'
;MPLKLSDVKDKKGDPVDYIYLTEQKTKKQRKIVLNSEVKKALQIYFTKSIVYDLDTYLFTSGKSNINRPLTKTMAWNLVNKWCREVGILERVGTHTLRKTLGYQMRKRGIAIEVVQRMLGHSSVSVTSEYIGINQEELEEVANGFTL
;
A
#
# COMPACT_ATOMS: atom_id res chain seq x y z
N MET A 1 5.51 8.93 6.12
CA MET A 1 5.16 10.34 5.86
C MET A 1 3.67 10.39 5.57
N PRO A 2 2.91 11.25 6.26
CA PRO A 2 1.49 11.44 5.92
C PRO A 2 1.37 12.15 4.56
N LEU A 3 0.39 11.76 3.76
CA LEU A 3 0.09 12.38 2.47
C LEU A 3 -0.89 13.52 2.65
N LYS A 4 -0.79 14.53 1.79
CA LYS A 4 -1.74 15.63 1.61
C LYS A 4 -2.63 15.39 0.39
N LEU A 5 -3.71 16.16 0.30
CA LEU A 5 -4.58 16.14 -0.89
C LEU A 5 -3.81 16.57 -2.15
N SER A 6 -2.96 17.58 -2.06
CA SER A 6 -2.06 18.02 -3.15
C SER A 6 -1.13 16.92 -3.68
N ASP A 7 -0.80 15.91 -2.88
CA ASP A 7 0.05 14.80 -3.34
C ASP A 7 -0.69 13.87 -4.32
N VAL A 8 -2.02 13.79 -4.23
CA VAL A 8 -2.83 12.80 -4.96
C VAL A 8 -3.89 13.41 -5.88
N LYS A 9 -4.09 14.72 -5.83
CA LYS A 9 -5.15 15.45 -6.55
C LYS A 9 -4.53 16.53 -7.42
N ASP A 10 -4.89 16.56 -8.70
CA ASP A 10 -4.42 17.58 -9.62
C ASP A 10 -5.23 18.89 -9.51
N LYS A 11 -4.88 19.89 -10.34
CA LYS A 11 -5.55 21.20 -10.35
C LYS A 11 -7.01 21.14 -10.85
N LYS A 12 -7.38 20.09 -11.58
CA LYS A 12 -8.76 19.87 -12.07
C LYS A 12 -9.61 19.14 -11.02
N GLY A 13 -8.96 18.59 -10.00
CA GLY A 13 -9.58 17.86 -8.91
C GLY A 13 -9.59 16.35 -9.10
N ASP A 14 -8.88 15.85 -10.10
CA ASP A 14 -8.79 14.44 -10.43
C ASP A 14 -7.58 13.76 -9.77
N PRO A 15 -7.65 12.43 -9.52
CA PRO A 15 -6.50 11.66 -9.06
C PRO A 15 -5.33 11.69 -10.06
N VAL A 16 -4.13 12.00 -9.56
CA VAL A 16 -2.90 11.96 -10.38
C VAL A 16 -2.53 10.55 -10.84
N ASP A 17 -1.69 10.43 -11.87
CA ASP A 17 -1.19 9.12 -12.35
C ASP A 17 -0.19 8.46 -11.40
N TYR A 18 0.55 9.26 -10.65
CA TYR A 18 1.60 8.79 -9.76
C TYR A 18 1.87 9.79 -8.65
N ILE A 19 2.40 9.30 -7.54
CA ILE A 19 2.90 10.11 -6.43
C ILE A 19 4.38 9.85 -6.22
N TYR A 20 5.05 10.80 -5.58
CA TYR A 20 6.43 10.61 -5.10
C TYR A 20 6.45 10.45 -3.59
N LEU A 21 7.01 9.33 -3.11
CA LEU A 21 7.26 9.12 -1.69
C LEU A 21 8.74 9.27 -1.38
N THR A 22 9.07 10.17 -0.46
CA THR A 22 10.44 10.29 0.06
C THR A 22 10.60 9.44 1.31
N GLU A 23 11.55 8.51 1.28
CA GLU A 23 11.87 7.65 2.42
C GLU A 23 12.51 8.48 3.54
N GLN A 24 12.06 8.28 4.77
CA GLN A 24 12.53 9.09 5.90
C GLN A 24 14.02 8.89 6.22
N LYS A 25 14.50 7.63 6.14
CA LYS A 25 15.87 7.26 6.51
C LYS A 25 16.88 7.52 5.40
N THR A 26 16.57 7.10 4.18
CA THR A 26 17.50 7.14 3.05
C THR A 26 17.39 8.41 2.22
N LYS A 27 16.32 9.22 2.44
CA LYS A 27 15.92 10.37 1.61
C LYS A 27 15.70 10.02 0.13
N LYS A 28 15.70 8.73 -0.23
CA LYS A 28 15.42 8.28 -1.60
C LYS A 28 13.96 8.57 -1.93
N GLN A 29 13.75 9.17 -3.08
CA GLN A 29 12.42 9.39 -3.63
C GLN A 29 12.01 8.18 -4.47
N ARG A 30 10.77 7.71 -4.30
CA ARG A 30 10.20 6.64 -5.10
C ARG A 30 8.94 7.11 -5.78
N LYS A 31 8.85 6.85 -7.08
CA LYS A 31 7.63 7.05 -7.86
C LYS A 31 6.69 5.86 -7.65
N ILE A 32 5.44 6.11 -7.27
CA ILE A 32 4.40 5.09 -7.11
C ILE A 32 3.28 5.42 -8.09
N VAL A 33 3.00 4.50 -9.00
CA VAL A 33 1.89 4.61 -9.95
C VAL A 33 0.58 4.31 -9.23
N LEU A 34 -0.42 5.16 -9.44
CA LEU A 34 -1.78 4.95 -8.96
C LEU A 34 -2.55 4.21 -10.07
N ASN A 35 -2.86 2.94 -9.83
CA ASN A 35 -3.63 2.14 -10.78
C ASN A 35 -5.10 2.59 -10.83
N SER A 36 -5.87 2.05 -11.78
CA SER A 36 -7.28 2.39 -11.98
C SER A 36 -8.11 2.23 -10.70
N GLU A 37 -7.88 1.17 -9.92
CA GLU A 37 -8.65 0.88 -8.72
C GLU A 37 -8.37 1.88 -7.59
N VAL A 38 -7.10 2.28 -7.42
CA VAL A 38 -6.73 3.34 -6.46
C VAL A 38 -7.33 4.68 -6.88
N LYS A 39 -7.28 5.02 -8.18
CA LYS A 39 -7.88 6.25 -8.68
C LYS A 39 -9.39 6.30 -8.48
N LYS A 40 -10.10 5.20 -8.78
CA LYS A 40 -11.54 5.08 -8.50
C LYS A 40 -11.86 5.29 -7.02
N ALA A 41 -11.09 4.65 -6.13
CA ALA A 41 -11.27 4.82 -4.69
C ALA A 41 -11.01 6.26 -4.22
N LEU A 42 -9.98 6.92 -4.77
CA LEU A 42 -9.70 8.34 -4.50
C LEU A 42 -10.82 9.25 -4.99
N GLN A 43 -11.39 8.99 -6.17
CA GLN A 43 -12.55 9.75 -6.68
C GLN A 43 -13.77 9.61 -5.78
N ILE A 44 -14.09 8.39 -5.32
CA ILE A 44 -15.16 8.16 -4.34
C ILE A 44 -14.86 8.91 -3.04
N TYR A 45 -13.60 8.92 -2.59
CA TYR A 45 -13.20 9.65 -1.40
C TYR A 45 -13.35 11.18 -1.57
N PHE A 46 -12.91 11.72 -2.70
CA PHE A 46 -12.98 13.16 -2.99
C PHE A 46 -14.42 13.67 -3.10
N THR A 47 -15.35 12.87 -3.65
CA THR A 47 -16.76 13.26 -3.75
C THR A 47 -17.48 13.24 -2.40
N LYS A 48 -17.06 12.39 -1.46
CA LYS A 48 -17.63 12.31 -0.10
C LYS A 48 -16.97 13.28 0.88
N SER A 49 -15.75 13.74 0.58
CA SER A 49 -15.00 14.67 1.42
C SER A 49 -15.41 16.12 1.13
N ILE A 50 -15.78 16.88 2.17
CA ILE A 50 -16.08 18.32 2.09
C ILE A 50 -14.77 19.16 2.09
N VAL A 51 -13.60 18.50 2.12
CA VAL A 51 -12.30 19.18 2.25
C VAL A 51 -11.76 19.57 0.87
N TYR A 52 -11.73 20.88 0.62
CA TYR A 52 -11.17 21.47 -0.61
C TYR A 52 -9.73 21.97 -0.47
N ASP A 53 -9.24 22.12 0.76
CA ASP A 53 -7.89 22.61 1.02
C ASP A 53 -6.83 21.56 0.66
N LEU A 54 -6.01 21.88 -0.35
CA LEU A 54 -4.97 20.99 -0.87
C LEU A 54 -3.83 20.75 0.14
N ASP A 55 -3.68 21.60 1.16
CA ASP A 55 -2.70 21.41 2.23
C ASP A 55 -3.19 20.52 3.37
N THR A 56 -4.45 20.09 3.33
CA THR A 56 -5.00 19.15 4.30
C THR A 56 -4.47 17.73 4.07
N TYR A 57 -4.22 17.01 5.16
CA TYR A 57 -3.83 15.60 5.08
C TYR A 57 -4.92 14.76 4.39
N LEU A 58 -4.49 13.87 3.50
CA LEU A 58 -5.37 13.00 2.74
C LEU A 58 -6.27 12.14 3.64
N PHE A 59 -5.75 11.71 4.78
CA PHE A 59 -6.53 11.00 5.80
C PHE A 59 -6.30 11.69 7.15
N THR A 60 -7.39 12.19 7.75
CA THR A 60 -7.34 12.89 9.04
C THR A 60 -7.89 12.03 10.17
N SER A 61 -7.51 12.34 11.41
CA SER A 61 -7.92 11.56 12.60
C SER A 61 -9.33 11.91 13.14
N GLY A 62 -10.20 12.54 12.34
CA GLY A 62 -11.62 12.71 12.67
C GLY A 62 -12.01 13.71 13.76
N LYS A 63 -11.07 14.43 14.39
CA LYS A 63 -11.42 15.55 15.29
C LYS A 63 -11.67 16.79 14.45
N SER A 64 -12.95 17.16 14.32
CA SER A 64 -13.57 18.11 13.37
C SER A 64 -12.82 19.42 13.06
N ASN A 65 -11.88 19.87 13.90
CA ASN A 65 -11.21 21.16 13.74
C ASN A 65 -9.67 21.09 13.71
N ILE A 66 -9.08 19.90 13.53
CA ILE A 66 -7.63 19.75 13.53
C ILE A 66 -7.16 18.96 12.30
N ASN A 67 -6.40 19.63 11.43
CA ASN A 67 -5.65 19.02 10.33
C ASN A 67 -4.50 18.17 10.89
N ARG A 68 -4.83 17.00 11.45
CA ARG A 68 -3.90 16.00 11.98
C ARG A 68 -3.98 14.72 11.15
N PRO A 69 -2.82 14.14 10.77
CA PRO A 69 -2.82 12.96 9.95
C PRO A 69 -3.33 11.75 10.74
N LEU A 70 -3.98 10.83 10.05
CA LEU A 70 -4.34 9.53 10.60
C LEU A 70 -3.07 8.83 11.12
N THR A 71 -3.10 8.37 12.37
CA THR A 71 -1.95 7.67 12.94
C THR A 71 -1.86 6.25 12.39
N LYS A 72 -0.65 5.68 12.42
CA LYS A 72 -0.44 4.27 12.01
C LYS A 72 -1.31 3.30 12.82
N THR A 73 -1.46 3.56 14.12
CA THR A 73 -2.30 2.76 15.02
C THR A 73 -3.77 2.85 14.64
N MET A 74 -4.27 4.04 14.29
CA MET A 74 -5.66 4.18 13.81
C MET A 74 -5.87 3.46 12.48
N ALA A 75 -4.95 3.59 11.53
CA ALA A 75 -5.02 2.85 10.27
C ALA A 75 -5.03 1.34 10.50
N TRP A 76 -4.19 0.84 11.40
CA TRP A 76 -4.19 -0.58 11.79
C TRP A 76 -5.52 -1.01 12.43
N ASN A 77 -6.08 -0.20 13.34
CA ASN A 77 -7.38 -0.47 13.96
C ASN A 77 -8.51 -0.53 12.93
N LEU A 78 -8.54 0.41 11.97
CA LEU A 78 -9.55 0.44 10.91
C LEU A 78 -9.47 -0.80 10.03
N VAL A 79 -8.27 -1.19 9.59
CA VAL A 79 -8.08 -2.41 8.78
C VAL A 79 -8.53 -3.65 9.55
N ASN A 80 -8.11 -3.82 10.81
CA ASN A 80 -8.55 -4.96 11.62
C ASN A 80 -10.08 -4.98 11.80
N LYS A 81 -10.69 -3.81 12.02
CA LYS A 81 -12.14 -3.69 12.13
C LYS A 81 -12.83 -4.17 10.86
N TRP A 82 -12.44 -3.66 9.69
CA TRP A 82 -13.04 -4.05 8.41
C TRP A 82 -12.82 -5.54 8.10
N CYS A 83 -11.66 -6.10 8.44
CA CYS A 83 -11.39 -7.54 8.30
C CYS A 83 -12.35 -8.37 9.17
N ARG A 84 -12.56 -7.99 10.43
CA ARG A 84 -13.52 -8.68 11.31
C ARG A 84 -14.95 -8.60 10.80
N GLU A 85 -15.35 -7.45 10.26
CA GLU A 85 -16.69 -7.25 9.70
C GLU A 85 -16.98 -8.19 8.51
N VAL A 86 -15.96 -8.66 7.81
CA VAL A 86 -16.09 -9.64 6.71
C VAL A 86 -15.70 -11.06 7.11
N GLY A 87 -15.56 -11.34 8.41
CA GLY A 87 -15.29 -12.69 8.94
C GLY A 87 -13.82 -13.11 8.97
N ILE A 88 -12.87 -12.21 8.69
CA ILE A 88 -11.44 -12.47 8.83
C ILE A 88 -11.04 -12.23 10.29
N LEU A 89 -10.71 -13.30 11.00
CA LEU A 89 -10.47 -13.30 12.45
C LEU A 89 -8.99 -13.08 12.81
N GLU A 90 -8.10 -13.26 11.84
CA GLU A 90 -6.68 -13.04 11.96
C GLU A 90 -6.34 -11.56 12.16
N ARG A 91 -5.17 -11.31 12.74
CA ARG A 91 -4.65 -9.95 12.91
C ARG A 91 -4.13 -9.42 11.58
N VAL A 92 -5.00 -8.74 10.84
CA VAL A 92 -4.65 -8.10 9.56
C VAL A 92 -4.32 -6.63 9.78
N GLY A 93 -3.07 -6.25 9.48
CA GLY A 93 -2.61 -4.87 9.55
C GLY A 93 -2.17 -4.33 8.19
N THR A 94 -1.72 -3.09 8.19
CA THR A 94 -1.15 -2.43 7.00
C THR A 94 0.05 -3.17 6.41
N HIS A 95 0.87 -3.83 7.24
CA HIS A 95 1.96 -4.68 6.79
C HIS A 95 1.47 -5.99 6.16
N THR A 96 0.38 -6.57 6.67
CA THR A 96 -0.24 -7.77 6.08
C THR A 96 -0.70 -7.48 4.67
N LEU A 97 -1.40 -6.36 4.44
CA LEU A 97 -1.84 -5.93 3.10
C LEU A 97 -0.67 -5.80 2.11
N ARG A 98 0.44 -5.19 2.55
CA ARG A 98 1.65 -5.04 1.72
C ARG A 98 2.31 -6.39 1.41
N LYS A 99 2.36 -7.30 2.39
CA LYS A 99 2.86 -8.67 2.22
C LYS A 99 2.01 -9.43 1.21
N THR A 100 0.69 -9.39 1.37
CA THR A 100 -0.26 -10.04 0.45
C THR A 100 -0.12 -9.51 -0.97
N LEU A 101 0.05 -8.20 -1.17
CA LEU A 101 0.31 -7.64 -2.49
C LEU A 101 1.56 -8.26 -3.14
N GLY A 102 2.68 -8.28 -2.42
CA GLY A 102 3.94 -8.85 -2.93
C GLY A 102 3.83 -10.34 -3.23
N TYR A 103 3.20 -11.10 -2.33
CA TYR A 103 2.93 -12.52 -2.53
C TYR A 103 2.06 -12.78 -3.77
N GLN A 104 0.96 -12.04 -3.93
CA GLN A 104 0.06 -12.18 -5.08
C GLN A 104 0.74 -11.80 -6.40
N MET A 105 1.60 -10.78 -6.41
CA MET A 105 2.40 -10.45 -7.59
C MET A 105 3.30 -11.61 -7.99
N ARG A 106 4.04 -12.18 -7.03
CA ARG A 106 4.95 -13.30 -7.29
C ARG A 106 4.19 -14.54 -7.79
N LYS A 107 3.07 -14.88 -7.15
CA LYS A 107 2.20 -16.01 -7.52
C LYS A 107 1.64 -15.87 -8.94
N ARG A 108 1.43 -14.65 -9.42
CA ARG A 108 1.01 -14.35 -10.81
C ARG A 108 2.17 -14.34 -11.81
N GLY A 109 3.36 -14.80 -11.43
CA GLY A 109 4.52 -14.91 -12.31
C GLY A 109 5.33 -13.62 -12.44
N ILE A 110 5.07 -12.59 -11.64
CA ILE A 110 5.90 -11.37 -11.66
C ILE A 110 7.28 -11.69 -11.05
N ALA A 111 8.33 -11.35 -11.78
CA ALA A 111 9.72 -11.54 -11.36
C ALA A 111 9.99 -10.88 -9.99
N ILE A 112 10.71 -11.58 -9.11
CA ILE A 112 10.89 -11.17 -7.72
C ILE A 112 11.67 -9.85 -7.59
N GLU A 113 12.53 -9.53 -8.56
CA GLU A 113 13.26 -8.27 -8.70
C GLU A 113 12.30 -7.10 -8.96
N VAL A 114 11.23 -7.33 -9.73
CA VAL A 114 10.19 -6.33 -9.98
C VAL A 114 9.37 -6.13 -8.71
N VAL A 115 8.97 -7.22 -8.04
CA VAL A 115 8.26 -7.15 -6.75
C VAL A 115 9.10 -6.41 -5.71
N GLN A 116 10.40 -6.69 -5.62
CA GLN A 116 11.35 -6.03 -4.74
C GLN A 116 11.37 -4.52 -4.97
N ARG A 117 11.46 -4.07 -6.24
CA ARG A 117 11.43 -2.64 -6.59
C ARG A 117 10.09 -1.99 -6.24
N MET A 118 8.97 -2.67 -6.47
CA MET A 118 7.63 -2.18 -6.09
C MET A 118 7.46 -2.05 -4.58
N LEU A 119 7.98 -3.02 -3.82
CA LEU A 119 8.00 -2.97 -2.36
C LEU A 119 9.11 -2.07 -1.81
N GLY A 120 10.04 -1.62 -2.65
CA GLY A 120 11.18 -0.78 -2.27
C GLY A 120 12.04 -1.41 -1.18
N HIS A 121 12.25 -2.72 -1.26
CA HIS A 121 13.20 -3.41 -0.40
C HIS A 121 14.62 -3.29 -0.96
N SER A 122 15.62 -3.40 -0.09
CA SER A 122 17.03 -3.27 -0.45
C SER A 122 17.58 -4.46 -1.25
N SER A 123 16.98 -5.64 -1.11
CA SER A 123 17.41 -6.86 -1.80
C SER A 123 16.25 -7.82 -2.05
N VAL A 124 16.44 -8.73 -3.02
CA VAL A 124 15.52 -9.83 -3.31
C VAL A 124 15.34 -10.72 -2.10
N SER A 125 16.41 -11.05 -1.37
CA SER A 125 16.35 -11.86 -0.15
C SER A 125 15.39 -11.28 0.89
N VAL A 126 15.46 -9.96 1.17
CA VAL A 126 14.50 -9.27 2.06
C VAL A 126 13.07 -9.41 1.55
N THR A 127 12.88 -9.40 0.22
CA THR A 127 11.55 -9.56 -0.39
C THR A 127 11.01 -10.97 -0.24
N SER A 128 11.83 -11.99 -0.48
CA SER A 128 11.45 -13.40 -0.35
C SER A 128 11.03 -13.74 1.08
N GLU A 129 11.83 -13.33 2.08
CA GLU A 129 11.49 -13.51 3.50
C GLU A 129 10.21 -12.73 3.85
N TYR A 130 10.10 -11.49 3.38
CA TYR A 130 8.94 -10.64 3.66
C TYR A 130 7.64 -11.26 3.14
N ILE A 131 7.62 -11.74 1.89
CA ILE A 131 6.43 -12.35 1.28
C ILE A 131 6.21 -13.81 1.68
N GLY A 132 7.18 -14.42 2.36
CA GLY A 132 7.07 -15.77 2.91
C GLY A 132 7.24 -16.87 1.86
N ILE A 133 8.12 -16.66 0.87
CA ILE A 133 8.60 -17.78 0.03
C ILE A 133 9.28 -18.77 0.99
N ASN A 134 8.71 -19.96 1.11
CA ASN A 134 9.11 -20.96 2.09
C ASN A 134 9.78 -22.17 1.41
N GLN A 135 10.32 -23.05 2.23
CA GLN A 135 10.98 -24.28 1.78
C GLN A 135 10.02 -25.22 1.01
N GLU A 136 8.74 -25.25 1.37
CA GLU A 136 7.73 -26.06 0.67
C GLU A 136 7.57 -25.68 -0.80
N GLU A 137 7.59 -24.38 -1.12
CA GLU A 137 7.51 -23.90 -2.51
C GLU A 137 8.75 -24.33 -3.32
N LEU A 138 9.93 -24.45 -2.68
CA LEU A 138 11.14 -24.97 -3.32
C LEU A 138 11.02 -26.47 -3.59
N GLU A 139 10.46 -27.23 -2.65
CA GLU A 139 10.25 -28.68 -2.78
C GLU A 139 9.24 -28.99 -3.88
N GLU A 140 8.14 -28.23 -3.97
CA GLU A 140 7.13 -28.39 -5.02
C GLU A 140 7.73 -28.18 -6.42
N VAL A 141 8.51 -27.11 -6.61
CA VAL A 141 9.20 -26.84 -7.89
C VAL A 141 10.21 -27.94 -8.22
N ALA A 142 11.03 -28.35 -7.25
CA ALA A 142 12.03 -29.39 -7.47
C ALA A 142 11.40 -30.73 -7.88
N ASN A 143 10.26 -31.09 -7.28
CA ASN A 143 9.56 -32.33 -7.58
C ASN A 143 8.76 -32.29 -8.89
N GLY A 144 8.32 -31.11 -9.33
CA GLY A 144 7.52 -30.94 -10.55
C GLY A 144 8.30 -30.56 -11.81
N PHE A 145 9.60 -30.25 -11.69
CA PHE A 145 10.40 -29.76 -12.81
C PHE A 145 10.98 -30.91 -13.65
N THR A 146 10.61 -30.96 -14.93
CA THR A 146 11.17 -31.87 -15.93
C THR A 146 11.62 -31.05 -17.14
N LEU A 147 12.80 -31.37 -17.70
CA LEU A 147 13.39 -30.70 -18.87
C LEU A 147 12.75 -31.12 -20.19
#